data_AF-X1HAP3-F1
#
_entry.id   AF-X1HAP3-F1
#
_cell.length_a   1.000
_cell.length_b   1.000
_cell.length_c   1.000
_cell.angle_alpha   90.00
_cell.angle_beta   90.00
_cell.angle_gamma   90.00
#
_symmetry.space_group_name_H-M   'P 1'
#
loop_
_entity.id
_entity.type
_entity.pdbx_description
1 polymer ?
#
loop_
_entity_poly.entity_id
_entity_poly.type
_entity_poly.pdbx_seq_one_letter_code
_entity_poly.pdbx_strand_id
1 'polypeptide(L)'
;MDFSSHLNDAWCDAEFISFGKNVTVGQGAVIMSSMVVGNYLIIKKIRFDDYALIGGQSTIAPGTHFGEDTVLGAVSVTTLNQKLEDGWIYSGIPARKLKPNKYAEMRRDIIHKVDVDEEEKVETEHEVNIDDDKKHLIKRGNGGDNK
;
A
#
# COMPACT_ATOMS: atom_id res chain seq x y z
N MET A 1 0.11 15.60 -2.34
CA MET A 1 0.20 14.14 -2.16
C MET A 1 0.71 13.96 -0.75
N ASP A 2 -0.12 13.51 0.16
CA ASP A 2 0.27 13.28 1.55
C ASP A 2 1.01 11.94 1.66
N PHE A 3 1.85 11.80 2.68
CA PHE A 3 2.64 10.58 2.95
C PHE A 3 2.03 9.75 4.08
N SER A 4 0.79 10.08 4.47
CA SER A 4 0.08 9.47 5.59
C SER A 4 -0.37 8.05 5.27
N SER A 5 -0.42 7.22 6.31
CA SER A 5 -1.05 5.91 6.25
C SER A 5 -2.51 6.01 6.67
N HIS A 6 -3.37 5.27 5.99
CA HIS A 6 -4.83 5.37 6.11
C HIS A 6 -5.44 4.08 6.65
N LEU A 7 -6.19 4.19 7.75
CA LEU A 7 -7.01 3.11 8.29
C LEU A 7 -8.49 3.45 8.04
N ASN A 8 -9.10 2.75 7.10
CA ASN A 8 -10.52 2.94 6.80
C ASN A 8 -11.33 1.92 7.61
N ASP A 9 -12.06 2.36 8.63
CA ASP A 9 -12.97 1.50 9.42
C ASP A 9 -12.34 0.13 9.76
N ALA A 10 -11.09 0.17 10.19
CA ALA A 10 -10.28 -1.00 10.49
C ALA A 10 -10.15 -1.18 12.01
N TRP A 11 -10.09 -2.42 12.47
CA TRP A 11 -9.71 -2.73 13.84
C TRP A 11 -8.21 -2.95 13.92
N CYS A 12 -7.54 -2.19 14.79
CA CYS A 12 -6.10 -2.26 14.96
C CYS A 12 -5.79 -2.16 16.44
N ASP A 13 -4.96 -3.07 16.95
CA ASP A 13 -4.38 -2.90 18.29
C ASP A 13 -3.54 -1.60 18.34
N ALA A 14 -3.38 -1.03 19.54
CA ALA A 14 -2.60 0.19 19.71
C ALA A 14 -1.10 -0.11 19.80
N GLU A 15 -0.73 -1.21 20.47
CA GLU A 15 0.65 -1.58 20.73
C GLU A 15 1.23 -2.54 19.69
N PHE A 16 2.57 -2.53 19.58
CA PHE A 16 3.34 -3.48 18.77
C PHE A 16 3.05 -3.47 17.26
N ILE A 17 2.36 -2.46 16.75
CA ILE A 17 2.12 -2.28 15.33
C ILE A 17 2.88 -1.04 14.85
N SER A 18 3.53 -1.17 13.69
CA SER A 18 4.27 -0.08 13.06
C SER A 18 3.92 0.00 11.58
N PHE A 19 3.69 1.22 11.12
CA PHE A 19 3.34 1.53 9.73
C PHE A 19 4.45 2.39 9.11
N GLY A 20 4.84 2.05 7.90
CA GLY A 20 5.61 2.89 7.00
C GLY A 20 4.78 4.05 6.45
N LYS A 21 5.27 4.67 5.39
CA LYS A 21 4.61 5.75 4.66
C LYS A 21 3.59 5.17 3.69
N ASN A 22 2.45 5.86 3.52
CA ASN A 22 1.43 5.49 2.52
C ASN A 22 0.90 4.06 2.64
N VAL A 23 0.88 3.48 3.84
CA VAL A 23 0.23 2.19 4.06
C VAL A 23 -1.27 2.37 3.97
N THR A 24 -1.92 1.52 3.18
CA THR A 24 -3.38 1.55 3.02
C THR A 24 -4.00 0.33 3.68
N VAL A 25 -4.81 0.55 4.71
CA VAL A 25 -5.60 -0.48 5.36
C VAL A 25 -7.05 -0.37 4.90
N GLY A 26 -7.50 -1.42 4.21
CA GLY A 26 -8.84 -1.51 3.66
C GLY A 26 -9.92 -1.69 4.72
N GLN A 27 -11.16 -1.38 4.32
CA GLN A 27 -12.34 -1.41 5.19
C GLN A 27 -12.51 -2.74 5.92
N GLY A 28 -12.74 -2.68 7.24
CA GLY A 28 -13.04 -3.83 8.07
C GLY A 28 -11.86 -4.80 8.25
N ALA A 29 -10.64 -4.42 7.85
CA ALA A 29 -9.47 -5.21 8.15
C ALA A 29 -9.19 -5.22 9.66
N VAL A 30 -8.67 -6.33 10.16
CA VAL A 30 -8.36 -6.57 11.57
C VAL A 30 -6.88 -6.83 11.72
N ILE A 31 -6.19 -6.02 12.51
CA ILE A 31 -4.75 -6.11 12.77
C ILE A 31 -4.54 -6.42 14.24
N MET A 32 -4.11 -7.65 14.53
CA MET A 32 -3.97 -8.17 15.89
C MET A 32 -2.52 -8.50 16.20
N SER A 33 -1.92 -7.72 17.09
CA SER A 33 -0.57 -7.94 17.63
C SER A 33 -0.50 -9.10 18.63
N SER A 34 -1.67 -9.56 19.11
CA SER A 34 -1.80 -10.64 20.06
C SER A 34 -2.80 -11.72 19.62
N MET A 35 -2.57 -12.96 20.06
CA MET A 35 -3.55 -14.04 19.91
C MET A 35 -3.40 -15.06 21.05
N VAL A 36 -4.50 -15.72 21.39
CA VAL A 36 -4.50 -16.85 22.34
C VAL A 36 -4.53 -18.15 21.56
N VAL A 37 -3.55 -19.02 21.79
CA VAL A 37 -3.49 -20.37 21.21
C VAL A 37 -3.39 -21.38 22.35
N GLY A 38 -4.48 -22.08 22.62
CA GLY A 38 -4.58 -22.95 23.80
C GLY A 38 -4.36 -22.14 25.07
N ASN A 39 -3.34 -22.49 25.86
CA ASN A 39 -3.00 -21.84 27.12
C ASN A 39 -1.92 -20.73 26.95
N TYR A 40 -1.55 -20.38 25.72
CA TYR A 40 -0.48 -19.42 25.44
C TYR A 40 -1.05 -18.11 24.92
N LEU A 41 -0.60 -17.00 25.52
CA LEU A 41 -0.73 -15.66 24.96
C LEU A 41 0.50 -15.37 24.10
N ILE A 42 0.28 -15.19 22.80
CA ILE A 42 1.32 -14.80 21.86
C ILE A 42 1.19 -13.30 21.62
N ILE A 43 2.27 -12.55 21.80
CA ILE A 43 2.36 -11.13 21.45
C ILE A 43 3.57 -10.94 20.54
N LYS A 44 3.38 -10.34 19.38
CA LYS A 44 4.44 -10.14 18.38
C LYS A 44 4.25 -8.83 17.65
N LYS A 45 5.37 -8.18 17.32
CA LYS A 45 5.36 -6.96 16.53
C LYS A 45 4.89 -7.24 15.10
N ILE A 46 3.99 -6.40 14.61
CA ILE A 46 3.59 -6.37 13.20
C ILE A 46 4.23 -5.14 12.57
N ARG A 47 4.77 -5.31 11.37
CA ARG A 47 5.41 -4.23 10.62
C ARG A 47 4.84 -4.18 9.21
N PHE A 48 4.42 -2.99 8.81
CA PHE A 48 4.08 -2.66 7.45
C PHE A 48 5.12 -1.69 6.90
N ASP A 49 5.78 -2.07 5.82
CA ASP A 49 6.73 -1.20 5.13
C ASP A 49 5.99 -0.22 4.20
N ASP A 50 6.75 0.69 3.58
CA ASP A 50 6.19 1.76 2.76
C ASP A 50 5.31 1.19 1.64
N TYR A 51 4.20 1.87 1.36
CA TYR A 51 3.26 1.52 0.28
C TYR A 51 2.57 0.14 0.39
N ALA A 52 2.70 -0.55 1.53
CA ALA A 52 1.97 -1.79 1.75
C ALA A 52 0.44 -1.56 1.67
N LEU A 53 -0.28 -2.51 1.06
CA LEU A 53 -1.73 -2.48 0.94
C LEU A 53 -2.35 -3.72 1.59
N ILE A 54 -3.26 -3.48 2.52
CA ILE A 54 -4.05 -4.51 3.19
C ILE A 54 -5.46 -4.46 2.62
N GLY A 55 -5.89 -5.50 1.93
CA GLY A 55 -7.25 -5.61 1.40
C GLY A 55 -8.30 -5.61 2.51
N GLY A 56 -9.48 -5.08 2.20
CA GLY A 56 -10.60 -5.01 3.16
C GLY A 56 -10.99 -6.39 3.70
N GLN A 57 -11.52 -6.40 4.92
CA GLN A 57 -11.93 -7.60 5.66
C GLN A 57 -10.83 -8.68 5.81
N SER A 58 -9.57 -8.29 5.72
CA SER A 58 -8.45 -9.20 5.96
C SER A 58 -8.10 -9.27 7.44
N THR A 59 -7.55 -10.40 7.90
CA THR A 59 -7.06 -10.57 9.27
C THR A 59 -5.55 -10.73 9.29
N ILE A 60 -4.87 -9.86 10.05
CA ILE A 60 -3.43 -9.87 10.21
C ILE A 60 -3.07 -10.51 11.55
N ALA A 61 -2.34 -11.62 11.48
CA ALA A 61 -1.90 -12.37 12.64
C ALA A 61 -0.65 -11.76 13.30
N PRO A 62 -0.37 -12.08 14.57
CA PRO A 62 0.81 -11.58 15.26
C PRO A 62 2.11 -11.95 14.53
N GLY A 63 3.04 -10.99 14.48
CA GLY A 63 4.38 -11.22 13.91
C GLY A 63 4.44 -11.08 12.40
N THR A 64 3.33 -10.76 11.74
CA THR A 64 3.32 -10.56 10.29
C THR A 64 4.18 -9.36 9.89
N HIS A 65 4.96 -9.53 8.83
CA HIS A 65 5.71 -8.46 8.19
C HIS A 65 5.24 -8.31 6.74
N PHE A 66 4.81 -7.12 6.38
CA PHE A 66 4.53 -6.69 5.01
C PHE A 66 5.73 -5.93 4.46
N GLY A 67 6.27 -6.42 3.37
CA GLY A 67 7.29 -5.76 2.57
C GLY A 67 6.81 -4.49 1.87
N GLU A 68 7.76 -3.78 1.27
CA GLU A 68 7.49 -2.57 0.50
C GLU A 68 6.67 -2.90 -0.76
N ASP A 69 5.66 -2.09 -1.09
CA ASP A 69 4.74 -2.31 -2.21
C ASP A 69 4.02 -3.68 -2.24
N THR A 70 4.00 -4.38 -1.10
CA THR A 70 3.30 -5.65 -0.95
C THR A 70 1.79 -5.42 -0.90
N VAL A 71 1.03 -6.30 -1.55
CA VAL A 71 -0.44 -6.29 -1.50
C VAL A 71 -0.97 -7.58 -0.89
N LEU A 72 -1.84 -7.47 0.11
CA LEU A 72 -2.70 -8.55 0.56
C LEU A 72 -4.10 -8.36 -0.03
N GLY A 73 -4.61 -9.35 -0.76
CA GLY A 73 -5.96 -9.33 -1.32
C GLY A 73 -7.04 -9.25 -0.23
N ALA A 74 -8.22 -8.73 -0.60
CA ALA A 74 -9.36 -8.68 0.32
C ALA A 74 -9.73 -10.07 0.87
N VAL A 75 -10.34 -10.10 2.05
CA VAL A 75 -10.82 -11.33 2.72
C VAL A 75 -9.71 -12.38 2.86
N SER A 76 -8.49 -11.94 3.15
CA SER A 76 -7.32 -12.82 3.32
C SER A 76 -6.86 -12.88 4.78
N VAL A 77 -6.22 -13.98 5.17
CA VAL A 77 -5.78 -14.19 6.56
C VAL A 77 -4.32 -14.57 6.58
N THR A 78 -3.50 -13.78 7.27
CA THR A 78 -2.08 -14.14 7.47
C THR A 78 -1.92 -15.13 8.62
N THR A 79 -0.83 -15.89 8.62
CA THR A 79 -0.48 -16.81 9.69
C THR A 79 0.57 -16.20 10.63
N LEU A 80 0.73 -16.81 11.81
CA LEU A 80 1.71 -16.37 12.81
C LEU A 80 3.12 -16.23 12.20
N ASN A 81 3.75 -15.07 12.41
CA ASN A 81 5.07 -14.72 11.89
C ASN A 81 5.20 -14.76 10.34
N GLN A 82 4.09 -14.65 9.60
CA GLN A 82 4.15 -14.70 8.14
C GLN A 82 4.90 -13.48 7.57
N LYS A 83 5.79 -13.72 6.61
CA LYS A 83 6.48 -12.66 5.86
C LYS A 83 5.90 -12.58 4.46
N LEU A 84 5.48 -11.38 4.08
CA LEU A 84 5.02 -11.08 2.73
C LEU A 84 6.11 -10.25 2.07
N GLU A 85 6.63 -10.75 0.95
CA GLU A 85 7.80 -10.19 0.27
C GLU A 85 7.46 -8.89 -0.47
N ASP A 86 8.48 -8.03 -0.59
CA ASP A 86 8.41 -6.76 -1.31
C ASP A 86 7.91 -6.95 -2.74
N GLY A 87 7.03 -6.07 -3.20
CA GLY A 87 6.51 -6.09 -4.56
C GLY A 87 5.75 -7.37 -4.93
N TRP A 88 5.17 -8.09 -3.96
CA TRP A 88 4.35 -9.28 -4.21
C TRP A 88 2.91 -9.13 -3.76
N ILE A 89 2.02 -9.81 -4.48
CA ILE A 89 0.61 -9.94 -4.14
C ILE A 89 0.39 -11.29 -3.46
N TYR A 90 -0.27 -11.27 -2.31
CA TYR A 90 -0.71 -12.44 -1.54
C TYR A 90 -2.24 -12.47 -1.48
N SER A 91 -2.85 -13.64 -1.40
CA SER A 91 -4.31 -13.78 -1.22
C SER A 91 -4.68 -15.13 -0.61
N GLY A 92 -5.84 -15.18 0.07
CA GLY A 92 -6.47 -16.40 0.57
C GLY A 92 -6.44 -16.57 2.08
N ILE A 93 -7.01 -17.69 2.54
CA ILE A 93 -7.12 -18.08 3.95
C ILE A 93 -6.56 -19.52 4.08
N PRO A 94 -5.28 -19.71 4.47
CA PRO A 94 -4.29 -18.68 4.75
C PRO A 94 -3.77 -17.99 3.48
N ALA A 95 -3.21 -16.80 3.65
CA ALA A 95 -2.65 -15.99 2.58
C ALA A 95 -1.49 -16.72 1.91
N ARG A 96 -1.55 -16.86 0.58
CA ARG A 96 -0.51 -17.48 -0.23
C ARG A 96 0.00 -16.49 -1.27
N LYS A 97 1.30 -16.58 -1.54
CA LYS A 97 1.97 -15.80 -2.58
C LYS A 97 1.33 -16.11 -3.93
N LEU A 98 0.83 -15.08 -4.62
CA LEU A 98 0.04 -15.21 -5.84
C LEU A 98 0.86 -14.85 -7.08
N LYS A 99 1.30 -13.60 -7.16
CA LYS A 99 2.06 -13.06 -8.31
C LYS A 99 2.81 -11.79 -7.93
N PRO A 100 3.84 -11.39 -8.70
CA PRO A 100 4.47 -10.08 -8.54
C PRO A 100 3.45 -8.94 -8.70
N ASN A 101 3.61 -7.89 -7.92
CA ASN A 101 2.88 -6.65 -8.02
C ASN A 101 3.49 -5.79 -9.14
N LYS A 102 3.01 -5.96 -10.37
CA LYS A 102 3.46 -5.14 -11.51
C LYS A 102 3.20 -3.65 -11.33
N TYR A 103 2.33 -3.26 -10.41
CA TYR A 103 2.06 -1.86 -10.08
C TYR A 103 3.06 -1.28 -9.08
N ALA A 104 3.82 -2.12 -8.37
CA ALA A 104 4.96 -1.68 -7.54
C ALA A 104 6.07 -1.09 -8.42
N GLU A 105 6.31 -1.69 -9.57
CA GLU A 105 7.34 -1.27 -10.52
C GLU A 105 6.93 -0.05 -11.36
N MET A 106 5.64 0.32 -11.35
CA MET A 106 5.17 1.52 -12.05
C MET A 106 5.71 2.75 -11.33
N ARG A 107 6.92 3.14 -11.72
CA ARG A 107 7.50 4.44 -11.36
C ARG A 107 6.49 5.51 -11.77
N ARG A 108 6.33 6.52 -10.90
CA ARG A 108 5.51 7.71 -11.17
C ARG A 108 5.98 8.47 -12.42
N ASP A 109 7.14 8.10 -12.94
CA ASP A 109 7.83 8.69 -14.08
C ASP A 109 7.65 7.86 -15.37
N ILE A 110 6.65 6.97 -15.46
CA ILE A 110 6.35 6.22 -16.68
C ILE A 110 4.86 6.39 -17.03
N ILE A 111 4.58 7.04 -18.17
CA ILE A 111 3.21 7.19 -18.71
C ILE A 111 2.97 6.11 -19.76
N HIS A 112 2.12 5.14 -19.46
CA HIS A 112 1.65 4.20 -20.47
C HIS A 112 0.63 4.90 -21.38
N LYS A 113 0.98 5.09 -22.66
CA LYS A 113 0.04 5.51 -23.69
C LYS A 113 -0.54 4.26 -24.36
N VAL A 114 -1.85 4.11 -24.32
CA VAL A 114 -2.55 3.06 -25.05
C VAL A 114 -3.27 3.73 -26.21
N ASP A 115 -2.96 3.31 -27.43
CA ASP A 115 -3.75 3.72 -28.59
C ASP A 115 -5.09 3.00 -28.50
N VAL A 116 -6.18 3.77 -28.36
CA VAL A 116 -7.52 3.26 -28.10
C VAL A 116 -8.14 2.69 -29.38
N ASP A 117 -7.66 3.11 -30.55
CA ASP A 117 -8.24 2.75 -31.84
C ASP A 117 -7.63 1.46 -32.41
N GLU A 118 -6.39 1.11 -32.04
CA GLU A 118 -5.66 -0.03 -32.64
C GLU A 118 -5.42 -1.22 -31.69
N GLU A 119 -5.89 -1.18 -30.42
CA GLU A 119 -5.59 -2.18 -29.37
C GLU A 119 -4.09 -2.49 -29.16
N GLU A 120 -3.18 -1.66 -29.68
CA GLU A 120 -1.74 -1.80 -29.47
C GLU A 120 -1.28 -0.96 -28.26
N LYS A 121 -0.67 -1.64 -27.28
CA LYS A 121 -0.04 -0.97 -26.14
C LYS A 121 1.34 -0.47 -26.56
N VAL A 122 1.49 0.85 -26.75
CA VAL A 122 2.78 1.48 -27.01
C VAL A 122 3.40 1.94 -25.69
N GLU A 123 4.39 1.20 -25.18
CA GLU A 123 5.13 1.62 -24.00
C GLU A 123 6.08 2.77 -24.37
N THR A 124 5.86 3.95 -23.79
CA THR A 124 6.77 5.10 -23.94
C THR A 124 7.26 5.50 -22.56
N GLU A 125 8.57 5.42 -22.31
CA GLU A 125 9.17 5.96 -21.10
C GLU A 125 9.18 7.50 -21.19
N HIS A 126 8.64 8.17 -20.19
CA HIS A 126 8.58 9.62 -20.14
C HIS A 126 8.81 10.06 -18.69
N GLU A 127 10.03 10.48 -18.34
CA GLU A 127 10.32 10.95 -16.99
C GLU A 127 9.40 12.13 -16.63
N VAL A 128 8.43 11.90 -15.74
CA VAL A 128 7.46 12.90 -15.31
C VAL A 128 7.97 13.60 -14.05
N ASN A 129 8.62 14.74 -14.20
CA ASN A 129 8.90 15.61 -13.07
C ASN A 129 7.68 16.51 -12.80
N ILE A 130 6.72 16.01 -12.02
CA ILE A 130 5.49 16.73 -11.65
C ILE A 130 5.76 18.13 -11.11
N ASP A 131 6.87 18.33 -10.39
CA ASP A 131 7.21 19.63 -9.80
C ASP A 131 7.70 20.62 -10.86
N ASP A 132 8.50 20.18 -11.83
CA ASP A 132 8.91 21.00 -12.98
C ASP A 132 7.75 21.25 -13.96
N ASP A 133 6.94 20.24 -14.25
CA ASP A 133 5.80 20.34 -15.17
C ASP A 133 4.75 21.30 -14.64
N LYS A 134 4.56 21.40 -13.32
CA LYS A 134 3.59 22.31 -12.69
C LYS A 134 4.18 23.67 -12.29
N LYS A 135 5.47 23.95 -12.51
CA LYS A 135 6.07 25.29 -12.24
C LYS A 135 5.32 26.42 -12.93
N HIS A 136 4.78 26.17 -14.13
CA HIS A 136 4.03 27.18 -14.88
C HIS A 136 2.69 27.55 -14.22
N LEU A 137 2.11 26.65 -13.40
CA LEU A 137 0.86 26.88 -12.67
C LEU A 137 1.08 27.71 -11.38
N ILE A 138 2.32 27.77 -10.88
CA ILE A 138 2.66 28.50 -9.64
C ILE A 138 2.88 30.00 -9.91
N LYS A 139 3.11 30.42 -11.18
CA LYS A 139 3.25 31.84 -11.55
C LYS A 139 1.90 32.48 -11.93
N ARG A 140 0.97 32.57 -10.98
CA ARG A 140 -0.16 33.52 -11.06
C ARG A 140 -0.57 33.96 -9.66
N GLY A 141 0.08 35.01 -9.19
CA GLY A 141 -0.22 35.63 -7.90
C GLY A 141 0.81 36.66 -7.52
N ASN A 142 1.05 37.66 -8.37
CA ASN A 142 1.54 38.98 -7.95
C ASN A 142 1.41 39.98 -9.09
N GLY A 143 0.41 40.85 -8.97
CA GLY A 143 0.08 41.92 -9.89
C GLY A 143 -1.44 42.01 -9.97
N GLY A 144 -2.12 42.96 -9.34
CA GLY A 144 -1.69 44.11 -8.56
C GLY A 144 -2.92 45.01 -8.54
N ASP A 145 -3.35 45.47 -7.37
CA ASP A 145 -4.38 46.50 -7.28
C ASP A 145 -3.81 47.67 -6.47
N ASN A 146 -3.24 48.61 -7.23
CA ASN A 146 -3.20 50.01 -6.86
C ASN A 146 -4.59 50.59 -7.13
N LYS A 147 -5.33 50.91 -6.07
CA LYS A 147 -6.21 52.09 -5.96
C LYS A 147 -6.68 52.30 -4.53
#